data_AF-L0KDK4-F1
#
_entry.id   AF-L0KDK4-F1
#
_cell.length_a   1.000
_cell.length_b   1.000
_cell.length_c   1.000
_cell.angle_alpha   90.00
_cell.angle_beta   90.00
_cell.angle_gamma   90.00
#
_symmetry.space_group_name_H-M   'P 1'
#
loop_
_entity.id
_entity.type
_entity.pdbx_description
1 polymer ?
#
loop_
_entity_poly.entity_id
_entity_poly.type
_entity_poly.pdbx_seq_one_letter_code
_entity_poly.pdbx_strand_id
1 'polypeptide(L)'
;MVTKEVKIKNQTGLHARPAALLVDVANKFESELKIIHGNKEANVKSIISLISLAIGCDDAVIIQGDGVDEEEAVAEIATIIKGKFNE
;
A
#
# COMPACT_ATOMS: atom_id res chain seq x y z
N MET A 1 5.78 -8.44 12.98
CA MET A 1 5.46 -8.51 11.55
C MET A 1 4.00 -8.95 11.31
N VAL A 2 3.22 -8.11 10.63
CA VAL A 2 1.81 -8.33 10.22
C VAL A 2 1.67 -8.28 8.70
N THR A 3 0.80 -9.10 8.13
CA THR A 3 0.52 -9.11 6.67
C THR A 3 -0.98 -9.13 6.37
N LYS A 4 -1.37 -8.54 5.24
CA LYS A 4 -2.76 -8.51 4.79
C LYS A 4 -2.87 -8.42 3.27
N GLU A 5 -3.61 -9.36 2.68
CA GLU A 5 -3.91 -9.34 1.25
C GLU A 5 -5.13 -8.45 0.95
N VAL A 6 -5.02 -7.62 -0.09
CA VAL A 6 -6.10 -6.75 -0.58
C VAL A 6 -6.10 -6.68 -2.11
N LYS A 7 -7.24 -6.33 -2.69
CA LYS A 7 -7.41 -6.16 -4.14
C LYS A 7 -7.53 -4.69 -4.50
N ILE A 8 -6.78 -4.22 -5.49
CA ILE A 8 -6.90 -2.86 -6.03
C ILE A 8 -8.16 -2.78 -6.90
N LYS A 9 -9.01 -1.77 -6.66
CA LYS A 9 -10.34 -1.67 -7.29
C LYS A 9 -10.68 -0.28 -7.84
N ASN A 10 -9.76 0.67 -7.75
CA ASN A 10 -9.86 1.97 -8.41
C ASN A 10 -9.47 1.79 -9.89
N GLN A 11 -10.03 2.61 -10.79
CA GLN A 11 -9.94 2.33 -12.23
C GLN A 11 -8.51 2.34 -12.77
N THR A 12 -7.66 3.19 -12.20
CA THR A 12 -6.32 3.50 -12.70
C THR A 12 -5.20 2.76 -11.97
N GLY A 13 -5.52 1.92 -10.99
CA GLY A 13 -4.51 1.20 -10.18
C GLY A 13 -3.66 2.13 -9.30
N LEU A 14 -2.45 1.69 -8.93
CA LEU A 14 -1.54 2.41 -8.05
C LEU A 14 -0.61 3.37 -8.80
N HIS A 15 -1.18 4.42 -9.40
CA HIS A 15 -0.44 5.52 -10.02
C HIS A 15 -0.12 6.64 -9.00
N ALA A 16 0.42 7.77 -9.48
CA ALA A 16 0.95 8.84 -8.63
C ALA A 16 0.00 9.35 -7.54
N ARG A 17 -1.30 9.54 -7.82
CA ARG A 17 -2.26 10.07 -6.84
C ARG A 17 -2.59 9.05 -5.73
N PRO A 18 -3.08 7.82 -6.04
CA PRO A 18 -3.22 6.75 -5.06
C PRO A 18 -1.95 6.48 -4.25
N ALA A 19 -0.78 6.47 -4.91
CA ALA A 19 0.51 6.26 -4.26
C ALA A 19 0.85 7.38 -3.26
N ALA A 20 0.60 8.65 -3.60
CA ALA A 20 0.81 9.77 -2.69
C ALA A 20 -0.04 9.65 -1.43
N LEU A 21 -1.32 9.27 -1.55
CA LEU A 21 -2.20 9.04 -0.39
C LEU A 21 -1.67 7.94 0.54
N LEU A 22 -1.13 6.86 -0.01
CA LEU A 22 -0.51 5.81 0.80
C LEU A 22 0.76 6.30 1.49
N VAL A 23 1.60 7.05 0.78
CA VAL A 23 2.85 7.62 1.33
C VAL A 23 2.54 8.56 2.49
N ASP A 24 1.57 9.46 2.33
CA ASP A 24 1.18 10.44 3.35
C ASP A 24 0.71 9.76 4.63
N VAL A 25 -0.03 8.65 4.51
CA VAL A 25 -0.50 7.89 5.67
C VAL A 25 0.61 7.00 6.24
N ALA A 26 1.37 6.30 5.40
CA ALA A 26 2.48 5.45 5.82
C ALA A 26 3.55 6.23 6.61
N ASN A 27 3.79 7.50 6.27
CA ASN A 27 4.75 8.37 6.96
C ASN A 27 4.33 8.75 8.38
N LYS A 28 3.09 8.46 8.80
CA LYS A 28 2.64 8.67 10.18
C LYS A 28 3.07 7.56 11.13
N PHE A 29 3.48 6.40 10.59
CA PHE A 29 3.82 5.22 11.35
C PHE A 29 5.33 5.03 11.42
N GLU A 30 5.82 4.46 12.52
CA GLU A 30 7.24 4.12 12.71
C GLU A 30 7.61 2.84 11.96
N SER A 31 6.66 1.89 11.86
CA SER A 31 6.88 0.59 11.21
C SER A 31 7.39 0.71 9.78
N GLU A 32 8.17 -0.27 9.38
CA GLU A 32 8.46 -0.50 7.97
C GLU A 32 7.20 -1.03 7.30
N LEU A 33 6.83 -0.42 6.17
CA LEU A 33 5.65 -0.80 5.40
C LEU A 33 6.06 -1.16 3.99
N LYS A 34 5.62 -2.34 3.54
CA LYS A 34 5.84 -2.82 2.18
C LYS A 34 4.53 -3.20 1.49
N ILE A 35 4.50 -3.00 0.18
CA ILE A 35 3.52 -3.63 -0.71
C ILE A 35 4.27 -4.65 -1.57
N ILE A 36 3.73 -5.86 -1.64
CA ILE A 36 4.26 -6.98 -2.43
C ILE A 36 3.25 -7.30 -3.54
N HIS A 37 3.76 -7.38 -4.77
CA HIS A 37 3.00 -7.76 -5.95
C HIS A 37 3.81 -8.80 -6.76
N GLY A 38 3.37 -10.06 -6.70
CA GLY A 38 4.13 -11.19 -7.25
C GLY A 38 5.49 -11.33 -6.58
N ASN A 39 6.56 -11.18 -7.36
CA ASN A 39 7.95 -11.28 -6.88
C ASN A 39 8.59 -9.91 -6.60
N LYS A 40 7.83 -8.82 -6.69
CA LYS A 40 8.32 -7.45 -6.47
C LYS A 40 7.78 -6.92 -5.15
N GLU A 41 8.60 -6.14 -4.45
CA GLU A 41 8.21 -5.41 -3.25
C GLU A 41 8.58 -3.93 -3.38
N ALA A 42 7.82 -3.07 -2.72
CA ALA A 42 8.09 -1.64 -2.64
C ALA A 42 7.82 -1.10 -1.24
N ASN A 43 8.57 -0.07 -0.85
CA ASN A 43 8.37 0.65 0.39
C ASN A 43 7.18 1.61 0.24
N VAL A 44 6.17 1.47 1.11
CA VAL A 44 4.96 2.30 1.06
C VAL A 44 5.25 3.78 1.31
N LYS A 45 6.34 4.10 2.02
CA LYS A 45 6.80 5.47 2.27
C LYS A 45 7.53 6.12 1.07
N SER A 46 7.70 5.40 -0.05
CA SER A 46 8.35 5.92 -1.26
C SER A 46 7.44 5.82 -2.48
N ILE A 47 6.95 6.98 -2.93
CA ILE A 47 6.05 7.11 -4.09
C ILE A 47 6.62 6.47 -5.36
N ILE A 48 7.92 6.66 -5.64
CA ILE A 48 8.58 6.11 -6.83
C ILE A 48 8.59 4.59 -6.76
N SER A 49 8.88 4.02 -5.59
CA SER A 49 8.90 2.56 -5.42
C SER A 49 7.52 1.95 -5.64
N LEU A 50 6.46 2.57 -5.12
CA LEU A 50 5.08 2.10 -5.31
C LEU A 50 4.68 2.07 -6.78
N ILE A 51 4.91 3.16 -7.51
CA ILE A 51 4.53 3.25 -8.94
C ILE A 51 5.33 2.24 -9.78
N SER A 52 6.57 1.93 -9.38
CA SER A 52 7.41 0.96 -10.10
C SER A 52 6.89 -0.49 -10.06
N LEU A 53 5.97 -0.80 -9.13
CA LEU A 53 5.32 -2.11 -9.06
C LEU A 53 4.31 -2.33 -10.20
N ALA A 54 3.90 -1.26 -10.90
CA ALA A 54 2.96 -1.30 -12.02
C ALA A 54 1.65 -2.04 -11.69
N ILE A 55 1.11 -1.80 -10.48
CA ILE A 55 -0.11 -2.45 -9.99
C ILE A 55 -1.33 -1.81 -10.65
N GLY A 56 -2.12 -2.62 -11.35
CA GLY A 56 -3.34 -2.23 -12.05
C GLY A 56 -4.61 -2.44 -11.24
N CYS A 57 -5.74 -2.09 -11.84
CA CYS A 57 -7.05 -2.49 -11.33
C CYS A 57 -7.16 -4.02 -11.35
N ASP A 58 -7.82 -4.57 -10.34
CA ASP A 58 -8.00 -6.00 -10.12
C ASP A 58 -6.74 -6.81 -9.75
N ASP A 59 -5.59 -6.16 -9.55
CA ASP A 59 -4.42 -6.84 -8.98
C ASP A 59 -4.61 -7.09 -7.48
N ALA A 60 -4.14 -8.26 -7.04
CA ALA A 60 -4.02 -8.60 -5.62
C ALA A 60 -2.63 -8.26 -5.13
N VAL A 61 -2.56 -7.61 -3.97
CA VAL A 61 -1.29 -7.21 -3.33
C VAL A 61 -1.31 -7.57 -1.87
N ILE A 62 -0.12 -7.83 -1.33
CA ILE A 62 0.08 -8.08 0.10
C ILE A 62 0.67 -6.81 0.71
N ILE A 63 0.01 -6.29 1.73
CA ILE A 63 0.55 -5.25 2.59
C ILE A 63 1.29 -5.95 3.73
N GLN A 64 2.51 -5.54 4.01
CA GLN A 64 3.30 -6.03 5.12
C GLN A 64 3.74 -4.86 6.00
N GLY A 65 3.59 -5.01 7.31
CA GLY A 65 4.11 -4.12 8.33
C GLY A 65 5.09 -4.86 9.24
N ASP A 66 6.16 -4.18 9.63
CA ASP A 66 7.09 -4.67 10.65
C ASP A 66 7.50 -3.52 11.58
N GLY A 67 7.10 -3.60 12.85
CA GLY A 67 7.40 -2.58 13.85
C GLY A 67 6.36 -2.46 14.97
N VAL A 68 6.48 -1.40 15.76
CA VAL A 68 5.71 -1.18 17.00
C VAL A 68 4.24 -0.86 16.77
N ASP A 69 3.90 -0.28 15.61
CA ASP A 69 2.57 0.15 15.19
C ASP A 69 2.09 -0.59 13.93
N GLU A 70 2.65 -1.79 13.67
CA GLU A 70 2.44 -2.55 12.43
C GLU A 70 0.99 -2.96 12.19
N GLU A 71 0.23 -3.28 13.25
CA GLU A 71 -1.17 -3.68 13.14
C GLU A 71 -2.04 -2.52 12.65
N GLU A 72 -1.88 -1.34 13.26
CA GLU A 72 -2.61 -0.13 12.92
C GLU A 72 -2.22 0.36 11.52
N ALA A 73 -0.92 0.38 11.24
CA ALA A 73 -0.38 0.80 9.96
C ALA A 73 -0.91 -0.06 8.79
N VAL A 74 -0.86 -1.40 8.92
CA VAL A 74 -1.40 -2.31 7.90
C VAL A 74 -2.92 -2.16 7.76
N ALA A 75 -3.64 -1.96 8.86
CA ALA A 75 -5.08 -1.76 8.84
C ALA A 75 -5.49 -0.46 8.12
N GLU A 76 -4.77 0.64 8.34
CA GLU A 76 -5.09 1.92 7.72
C GLU A 76 -4.77 1.94 6.23
N ILE A 77 -3.61 1.40 5.83
CA ILE A 77 -3.26 1.22 4.41
C ILE A 77 -4.29 0.35 3.69
N ALA A 78 -4.70 -0.77 4.30
CA ALA A 78 -5.74 -1.63 3.73
C ALA A 78 -7.09 -0.91 3.60
N THR A 79 -7.41 0.00 4.52
CA THR A 79 -8.66 0.78 4.50
C THR A 79 -8.68 1.74 3.31
N ILE A 80 -7.57 2.46 3.06
CA ILE A 80 -7.46 3.38 1.91
C ILE A 80 -7.61 2.63 0.58
N ILE A 81 -6.95 1.47 0.46
CA ILE A 81 -7.02 0.63 -0.73
C ILE A 81 -8.46 0.14 -0.97
N LYS A 82 -9.12 -0.37 0.08
CA LYS A 82 -10.52 -0.84 -0.01
C LYS A 82 -11.50 0.29 -0.29
N GLY A 83 -11.21 1.51 0.19
CA GLY A 83 -11.92 2.74 -0.12
C GLY A 83 -11.60 3.32 -1.49
N LYS A 84 -10.89 2.57 -2.36
CA LYS A 84 -10.52 2.98 -3.72
C LYS A 84 -9.81 4.34 -3.79
N PHE A 85 -9.04 4.69 -2.76
CA PHE A 85 -8.28 5.96 -2.71
C PHE A 85 -9.18 7.21 -2.84
N ASN A 86 -10.42 7.14 -2.35
CA ASN A 86 -11.42 8.20 -2.46
C ASN A 86 -11.76 8.59 -3.92
N GLU A 87 -11.82 7.58 -4.80
CA GLU A 87 -12.36 7.66 -6.16
C GLU A 87 -13.89 7.48 -6.19
#